data_AF-A0A965GRI6-F1
#
_entry.id   AF-A0A965GRI6-F1
#
_cell.length_a   1.000
_cell.length_b   1.000
_cell.length_c   1.000
_cell.angle_alpha   90.00
_cell.angle_beta   90.00
_cell.angle_gamma   90.00
#
_symmetry.space_group_name_H-M   'P 1'
#
loop_
_entity.id
_entity.type
_entity.pdbx_description
1 polymer ?
#
loop_
_entity_poly.entity_id
_entity_poly.type
_entity_poly.pdbx_seq_one_letter_code
_entity_poly.pdbx_strand_id
1 'polypeptide(L)'
;MPFNIPAIAIPLWALLVVYGAFLAFFLLYALFNLYHLLRFGTYGAGLYTVICVFTAGTVGILIATYALLSPIDWTVTIPLSSVFQGASSVPYFPAQ
;
A
#
# COMPACT_ATOMS: atom_id res chain seq x y z
N MET A 1 -16.60 22.99 -29.16
CA MET A 1 -15.42 23.33 -28.32
C MET A 1 -14.78 22.01 -27.91
N PRO A 2 -13.52 21.72 -28.25
CA PRO A 2 -12.88 20.49 -27.81
C PRO A 2 -12.78 20.50 -26.27
N PHE A 3 -13.23 19.42 -25.64
CA PHE A 3 -13.08 19.20 -24.21
C PHE A 3 -11.59 18.98 -23.91
N ASN A 4 -10.94 19.98 -23.31
CA ASN A 4 -9.55 19.89 -22.87
C ASN A 4 -9.56 19.34 -21.44
N ILE A 5 -9.22 18.05 -21.28
CA ILE A 5 -9.01 17.48 -19.94
C ILE A 5 -7.79 18.20 -19.36
N PRO A 6 -7.90 18.92 -18.24
CA PRO A 6 -6.76 19.58 -17.64
C PRO A 6 -5.65 18.55 -17.44
N ALA A 7 -4.39 18.94 -17.67
CA ALA A 7 -3.23 18.11 -17.40
C ALA A 7 -3.06 17.95 -15.88
N ILE A 8 -3.94 17.17 -15.27
CA ILE A 8 -3.87 16.79 -13.87
C ILE A 8 -2.74 15.77 -13.78
N ALA A 9 -1.77 16.04 -12.90
CA ALA A 9 -0.68 15.14 -12.60
C ALA A 9 -0.74 14.82 -11.10
N ILE A 10 -0.70 13.52 -10.76
CA ILE A 10 -0.70 13.08 -9.37
C ILE A 10 0.74 12.82 -8.95
N PRO A 11 1.21 13.43 -7.85
CA PRO A 11 2.53 13.13 -7.35
C PRO A 11 2.55 11.74 -6.72
N LEU A 12 3.62 10.98 -7.00
CA LEU A 12 3.70 9.57 -6.63
C LEU A 12 3.69 9.36 -5.10
N TRP A 13 4.23 10.33 -4.34
CA TRP A 13 4.18 10.31 -2.87
C TRP A 13 2.76 10.21 -2.29
N ALA A 14 1.71 10.60 -3.02
CA ALA A 14 0.34 10.48 -2.54
C ALA A 14 -0.05 9.03 -2.22
N LEU A 15 0.50 8.05 -2.95
CA LEU A 15 0.31 6.63 -2.68
C LEU A 15 0.97 6.21 -1.35
N LEU A 16 2.15 6.76 -1.04
CA LEU A 16 2.83 6.50 0.22
C LEU A 16 2.03 7.00 1.43
N VAL A 17 1.30 8.12 1.28
CA VAL A 17 0.46 8.64 2.38
C VAL A 17 -0.69 7.69 2.69
N VAL A 18 -1.40 7.19 1.68
CA VAL A 18 -2.49 6.24 1.87
C VAL A 18 -1.98 4.92 2.47
N TYR A 19 -0.86 4.42 1.94
CA TYR A 19 -0.20 3.22 2.46
C TYR A 19 0.28 3.41 3.91
N GLY A 20 0.91 4.54 4.21
CA GLY A 20 1.38 4.89 5.55
C GLY A 20 0.25 5.02 6.56
N ALA A 21 -0.89 5.61 6.17
CA ALA A 21 -2.07 5.69 7.02
C ALA A 21 -2.61 4.29 7.36
N PHE A 22 -2.71 3.39 6.36
CA PHE A 22 -3.09 2.00 6.59
C PHE A 22 -2.14 1.30 7.58
N LEU A 23 -0.83 1.46 7.40
CA LEU A 23 0.17 0.89 8.31
C LEU A 23 0.06 1.45 9.73
N ALA A 24 -0.21 2.75 9.88
CA ALA A 24 -0.40 3.38 11.18
C ALA A 24 -1.61 2.79 11.93
N PHE A 25 -2.75 2.65 11.24
CA PHE A 25 -3.93 2.00 11.82
C PHE A 25 -3.67 0.53 12.17
N PHE A 26 -3.00 -0.20 11.29
CA PHE A 26 -2.59 -1.57 11.55
C PHE A 26 -1.70 -1.67 12.80
N LEU A 27 -0.70 -0.78 12.93
CA LEU A 27 0.21 -0.77 14.08
C LEU A 27 -0.54 -0.48 15.38
N LEU A 28 -1.44 0.50 15.39
CA LEU A 28 -2.27 0.81 16.56
C LEU A 28 -3.13 -0.40 16.96
N TYR A 29 -3.76 -1.05 15.98
CA TYR A 29 -4.53 -2.27 16.22
C TYR A 29 -3.67 -3.41 16.77
N ALA A 30 -2.47 -3.63 16.21
CA ALA A 30 -1.55 -4.66 16.66
C ALA A 30 -1.06 -4.39 18.11
N LEU A 31 -0.71 -3.15 18.43
CA LEU A 31 -0.31 -2.75 19.78
C LEU A 31 -1.45 -2.90 20.78
N PHE A 32 -2.67 -2.54 20.41
CA PHE A 32 -3.85 -2.75 21.25
C PHE A 32 -4.06 -4.23 21.55
N ASN A 33 -3.99 -5.10 20.54
CA ASN A 33 -4.12 -6.55 20.73
C ASN A 33 -3.00 -7.13 21.59
N LEU A 34 -1.76 -6.69 21.37
CA LEU A 34 -0.62 -7.11 22.17
C LEU A 34 -0.77 -6.68 23.64
N TYR A 35 -1.17 -5.43 23.88
CA TYR A 35 -1.46 -4.94 25.22
C TYR A 35 -2.58 -5.74 25.89
N HIS A 36 -3.68 -5.98 25.16
CA HIS A 36 -4.83 -6.72 25.67
C HIS A 36 -4.44 -8.16 26.04
N LEU A 37 -3.61 -8.79 25.22
CA LEU A 37 -3.05 -10.11 25.49
C LEU A 37 -2.17 -10.11 26.74
N LEU A 38 -1.25 -9.15 26.88
CA LEU A 38 -0.35 -9.08 28.03
C LEU A 38 -1.08 -8.80 29.34
N ARG A 39 -2.18 -8.02 29.30
CA ARG A 39 -2.90 -7.58 30.49
C ARG A 39 -4.07 -8.49 30.88
N PHE A 40 -4.81 -8.99 29.90
CA PHE A 40 -6.06 -9.74 30.11
C PHE A 40 -6.02 -11.15 29.52
N GLY A 41 -4.91 -11.54 28.87
CA GLY A 41 -4.72 -12.86 28.29
C GLY A 41 -4.61 -13.94 29.35
N THR A 42 -5.76 -14.41 29.82
CA THR A 42 -5.92 -15.67 30.55
C THR A 42 -5.93 -16.88 29.61
N TYR A 43 -5.84 -16.65 28.28
CA TYR A 43 -6.03 -17.66 27.25
C TYR A 43 -4.74 -18.06 26.54
N GLY A 44 -4.26 -19.27 26.86
CA GLY A 44 -3.59 -20.26 25.99
C GLY A 44 -2.40 -19.81 25.13
N ALA A 45 -1.28 -20.53 25.26
CA ALA A 45 -0.07 -20.39 24.44
C ALA A 45 -0.31 -20.24 22.92
N GLY A 46 -1.40 -20.82 22.37
CA GLY A 46 -1.78 -20.68 20.97
C GLY A 46 -2.09 -19.24 20.55
N LEU A 47 -2.79 -18.45 21.38
CA LEU A 47 -3.13 -17.05 21.06
C LEU A 47 -1.87 -16.18 21.00
N TYR A 48 -0.91 -16.46 21.90
CA TYR A 48 0.41 -15.82 21.92
C TYR A 48 1.21 -16.13 20.65
N THR A 49 1.28 -17.39 20.24
CA THR A 49 1.97 -17.79 19.00
C THR A 49 1.37 -17.10 17.77
N VAL A 50 0.05 -17.05 17.64
CA VAL A 50 -0.62 -16.39 16.50
C VAL A 50 -0.27 -14.90 16.45
N ILE A 51 -0.31 -14.20 17.59
CA ILE A 51 0.02 -12.76 17.64
C ILE A 51 1.50 -12.52 17.33
N CYS A 52 2.41 -13.36 17.83
CA CYS A 52 3.83 -13.27 17.48
C CYS A 52 4.09 -13.49 15.98
N VAL A 53 3.48 -14.50 15.38
CA VAL A 53 3.63 -14.79 13.94
C VAL A 53 3.06 -13.65 13.09
N PHE A 54 1.89 -13.13 13.44
CA PHE A 54 1.31 -11.98 12.74
C PHE A 54 2.21 -10.75 12.85
N THR A 55 2.69 -10.45 14.06
CA THR A 55 3.57 -9.29 14.29
C THR A 55 4.88 -9.44 13.52
N ALA A 56 5.53 -10.60 13.58
CA ALA A 56 6.76 -10.88 12.86
C ALA A 56 6.55 -10.84 11.34
N GLY A 57 5.45 -11.39 10.84
CA GLY A 57 5.07 -11.33 9.42
C GLY A 57 4.89 -9.90 8.93
N THR A 58 4.20 -9.06 9.71
CA THR A 58 4.05 -7.63 9.37
C THR A 58 5.40 -6.92 9.34
N VAL A 59 6.25 -7.12 10.36
CA VAL A 59 7.61 -6.53 10.38
C VAL A 59 8.41 -6.98 9.15
N GLY A 60 8.32 -8.27 8.78
CA GLY A 60 8.95 -8.80 7.57
C GLY A 60 8.45 -8.14 6.29
N ILE A 61 7.14 -7.94 6.16
CA ILE A 61 6.54 -7.22 5.04
C ILE A 61 7.05 -5.78 4.99
N LEU A 62 7.09 -5.07 6.12
CA LEU A 62 7.58 -3.68 6.17
C LEU A 62 9.03 -3.56 5.71
N ILE A 63 9.89 -4.49 6.13
CA ILE A 63 11.30 -4.52 5.71
C ILE A 63 11.39 -4.78 4.20
N ALA A 64 10.65 -5.77 3.69
CA ALA A 64 10.62 -6.09 2.27
C ALA A 64 10.08 -4.92 1.43
N THR A 65 9.00 -4.29 1.89
CA THR A 65 8.44 -3.07 1.32
C THR A 65 9.51 -1.99 1.26
N TYR A 66 10.18 -1.67 2.37
CA TYR A 66 11.23 -0.66 2.38
C TYR A 66 12.34 -0.97 1.38
N ALA A 67 12.83 -2.21 1.34
CA ALA A 67 13.90 -2.61 0.41
C ALA A 67 13.49 -2.51 -1.07
N LEU A 68 12.23 -2.83 -1.40
CA LEU A 68 11.71 -2.77 -2.77
C LEU A 68 11.39 -1.34 -3.20
N LEU A 69 10.97 -0.48 -2.27
CA LEU A 69 10.47 0.87 -2.55
C LEU A 69 11.52 1.96 -2.31
N SER A 70 12.65 1.67 -1.63
CA SER A 70 13.72 2.64 -1.39
C SER A 70 14.41 3.20 -2.65
N PRO A 71 14.60 2.44 -3.75
CA PRO A 71 15.25 3.00 -4.94
C PRO A 71 14.30 3.82 -5.83
N ILE A 72 13.00 3.85 -5.52
CA ILE A 72 12.00 4.57 -6.31
C ILE A 72 12.06 6.07 -5.99
N ASP A 73 12.09 6.89 -7.02
CA ASP A 73 11.94 8.34 -6.87
C ASP A 73 10.48 8.73 -6.66
N TRP A 74 10.15 9.13 -5.43
CA TRP A 74 8.80 9.51 -5.01
C TRP A 74 8.44 10.95 -5.35
N THR A 75 9.39 11.74 -5.84
CA THR A 75 9.16 13.13 -6.26
C THR A 75 8.57 13.22 -7.67
N VAL A 76 8.58 12.09 -8.40
CA VAL A 76 8.00 11.98 -9.74
C VAL A 76 6.50 12.24 -9.71
N THR A 77 6.03 12.99 -10.71
CA THR A 77 4.61 13.27 -10.93
C THR A 77 4.14 12.51 -12.16
N ILE A 78 3.05 11.74 -12.04
CA ILE A 78 2.51 10.96 -13.15
C ILE A 78 1.30 11.72 -13.73
N PRO A 79 1.31 12.09 -15.02
CA PRO A 79 0.15 12.70 -15.66
C PRO A 79 -1.00 11.69 -15.77
N LEU A 80 -2.23 12.05 -15.39
CA LEU A 80 -3.36 11.11 -15.51
C LEU A 80 -3.63 10.68 -16.96
N SER A 81 -3.30 11.53 -17.93
CA SER A 81 -3.48 11.23 -19.35
C SER A 81 -2.69 10.00 -19.80
N SER A 82 -1.48 9.76 -19.26
CA SER A 82 -0.69 8.57 -19.61
C SER A 82 -1.27 7.28 -19.01
N VAL A 83 -1.94 7.38 -17.86
CA VAL A 83 -2.61 6.24 -17.21
C VAL A 83 -3.81 5.78 -18.05
N PHE A 84 -4.59 6.72 -18.59
CA PHE A 84 -5.77 6.39 -19.41
C PHE A 84 -5.45 6.08 -20.89
N GLN A 85 -4.35 6.59 -21.45
CA GLN A 85 -3.94 6.26 -22.82
C GLN A 85 -3.52 4.79 -22.97
N GLY A 86 -2.83 4.21 -21.97
CA GLY A 86 -2.49 2.79 -21.96
C GLY A 86 -3.72 1.85 -21.93
N ALA A 87 -4.89 2.34 -21.50
CA ALA A 87 -6.14 1.59 -21.51
C ALA A 87 -6.90 1.65 -22.85
N SER A 88 -6.52 2.57 -23.75
CA SER A 88 -7.25 2.85 -25.00
C SER A 88 -6.69 2.17 -26.26
N SER A 89 -5.52 1.53 -26.18
CA SER A 89 -4.96 0.76 -27.30
C SER A 89 -5.64 -0.60 -27.40
N VAL A 90 -6.88 -0.65 -27.92
CA VAL A 90 -7.38 -1.85 -28.57
C VAL A 90 -6.44 -2.13 -29.75
N PRO A 91 -5.76 -3.29 -29.81
CA PRO A 91 -4.95 -3.62 -30.97
C PRO A 91 -5.84 -3.60 -32.21
N TYR A 92 -5.55 -2.71 -33.15
CA TYR A 92 -6.18 -2.75 -34.46
C TYR A 92 -5.68 -4.00 -35.18
N PHE A 93 -6.52 -5.04 -35.21
CA PHE A 93 -6.34 -6.17 -36.10
C PHE A 93 -7.03 -5.83 -37.43
N PRO A 94 -6.29 -5.48 -38.50
CA PRO A 94 -6.93 -5.31 -39.80
C PRO A 94 -7.58 -6.63 -40.19
N ALA A 95 -8.86 -6.59 -40.60
CA ALA A 95 -9.48 -7.73 -41.25
C ALA A 95 -8.72 -8.01 -42.55
N GLN A 96 -8.16 -9.22 -42.67
CA GLN A 96 -7.53 -9.73 -43.88
C GLN A 96 -8.59 -10.10 -44.92
#